data_AF-A0A8C1FZY8-F1
#
_entry.id   AF-A0A8C1FZY8-F1
#
_cell.length_a   1.000
_cell.length_b   1.000
_cell.length_c   1.000
_cell.angle_alpha   90.00
_cell.angle_beta   90.00
_cell.angle_gamma   90.00
#
_symmetry.space_group_name_H-M   'P 1'
#
loop_
_entity.id
_entity.type
_entity.pdbx_description
1 polymer ?
#
loop_
_entity_poly.entity_id
_entity_poly.type
_entity_poly.pdbx_seq_one_letter_code
_entity_poly.pdbx_strand_id
1 'polypeptide(L)'
;RDASFGDLTTNMETESSSGKDTMDTAGDSSEAADAQTGSGDDENGRQLGEVELQCALCMKWFTADTFSIDTATCLPFVTNYVFHCNVCHHSGNTYFLRKQANLKEMCLTTLANLTWRSRTQEEHPKTMFSKDKDIIPFIDKFWECMTTRQRPGKLTWPNNIVKTMSKERDVFLVKEHPDPGSKDPEEDYPKFGLLDQDLANIGPSYDNQKQMTAITGAGGLNDSASVTGGLPPAATGKGRGAKRKHQQLQQDGAVAGTAKRTRSDPLFSAQRLPPHGYPLEHPFNKDGYRYILAEPDPHAPDPEKLELDCWAGKPIPGDLYRACLYERVLLALHDRAPQLKISDDRLTVTGEKGYSMVRASHGVRKGAWYFEVTVDEMPQDTAARLGWSQPLGNLQAPLGYDKFSYSWRSKKGTRFHQSIGKHYSDSYGQGDILGFYIELPDGTETAKALPDTYKDKALIKFKSYLYFEEKDYVDKAEKSLKPTSSSRIIFFKNGVNQGVAYEDLFEGMYYPAISLYKSCTVSVNFGPHFKYPPKDIKYQPISDMGWGAVIEHSLADLLYHVETDVDGRRSPPWEG
;
A
#
# COMPACT_ATOMS: atom_id res chain seq x y z
N ARG A 1 -40.64 24.19 57.73
CA ARG A 1 -40.06 23.00 58.38
C ARG A 1 -38.71 22.76 57.71
N ASP A 2 -37.84 23.77 57.71
CA ASP A 2 -36.96 24.25 58.81
C ASP A 2 -35.70 23.37 58.83
N ALA A 3 -34.45 23.84 58.90
CA ALA A 3 -33.77 25.13 58.75
C ALA A 3 -32.27 24.76 58.87
N SER A 4 -31.35 25.29 58.04
CA SER A 4 -30.30 26.27 58.41
C SER A 4 -29.00 25.77 57.73
N PHE A 5 -28.36 26.43 56.76
CA PHE A 5 -27.70 27.74 56.62
C PHE A 5 -26.33 27.91 57.31
N GLY A 6 -25.33 28.20 56.47
CA GLY A 6 -24.04 28.81 56.78
C GLY A 6 -23.37 29.20 55.46
N ASP A 7 -23.56 30.45 55.05
CA ASP A 7 -23.05 31.11 53.83
C ASP A 7 -22.26 32.36 54.22
N LEU A 8 -21.65 33.02 53.21
CA LEU A 8 -21.08 34.40 53.13
C LEU A 8 -19.53 34.45 53.02
N THR A 9 -18.88 35.19 52.12
CA THR A 9 -19.25 36.02 50.95
C THR A 9 -17.98 36.47 50.20
N THR A 10 -18.17 36.80 48.93
CA THR A 10 -17.35 37.58 47.98
C THR A 10 -16.93 38.99 48.43
N ASN A 11 -15.89 39.57 47.79
CA ASN A 11 -15.96 40.88 47.11
C ASN A 11 -14.70 41.20 46.25
N MET A 12 -14.97 41.66 45.02
CA MET A 12 -14.09 42.44 44.13
C MET A 12 -14.18 43.94 44.48
N GLU A 13 -13.14 44.72 44.13
CA GLU A 13 -13.12 46.06 43.48
C GLU A 13 -11.74 46.72 43.76
N THR A 14 -10.86 46.91 42.78
CA THR A 14 -10.65 48.06 41.84
C THR A 14 -10.37 49.43 42.47
N GLU A 15 -9.26 50.03 42.00
CA GLU A 15 -8.90 51.47 41.80
C GLU A 15 -7.44 51.71 42.21
N SER A 16 -6.48 51.81 41.27
CA SER A 16 -6.09 52.97 40.44
C SER A 16 -5.49 54.16 41.22
N SER A 17 -4.19 54.43 41.01
CA SER A 17 -3.70 55.82 40.88
C SER A 17 -2.29 55.87 40.29
N SER A 18 -2.15 56.77 39.32
CA SER A 18 -1.05 57.13 38.44
C SER A 18 0.20 57.75 39.08
N GLY A 19 1.36 57.65 38.39
CA GLY A 19 2.51 58.55 38.61
C GLY A 19 3.79 58.21 37.84
N LYS A 20 3.86 58.61 36.57
CA LYS A 20 5.02 59.02 35.72
C LYS A 20 6.47 58.74 36.20
N ASP A 21 7.30 58.09 35.37
CA ASP A 21 8.30 58.76 34.50
C ASP A 21 9.05 57.77 33.57
N THR A 22 9.53 58.34 32.46
CA THR A 22 10.18 57.83 31.23
C THR A 22 11.38 56.88 31.36
N MET A 23 11.54 55.91 30.44
CA MET A 23 12.53 55.87 29.34
C MET A 23 12.72 54.43 28.78
N ASP A 24 13.04 54.34 27.49
CA ASP A 24 13.09 53.18 26.59
C ASP A 24 13.92 51.96 27.03
N THR A 25 13.46 50.73 26.74
CA THR A 25 14.23 49.69 26.02
C THR A 25 13.37 48.47 25.67
N ALA A 26 13.57 47.96 24.45
CA ALA A 26 12.95 46.76 23.89
C ALA A 26 13.52 45.45 24.48
N GLY A 27 12.73 44.38 24.53
CA GLY A 27 13.26 43.03 24.80
C GLY A 27 12.24 42.01 25.32
N ASP A 28 11.74 41.22 24.39
CA ASP A 28 11.06 39.92 24.40
C ASP A 28 11.13 38.98 25.64
N SER A 29 10.04 38.24 25.90
CA SER A 29 10.02 36.80 26.25
C SER A 29 8.63 36.30 26.65
N SER A 30 7.98 35.51 25.78
CA SER A 30 7.07 34.44 26.20
C SER A 30 7.31 33.22 25.31
N GLU A 31 7.76 32.15 25.95
CA GLU A 31 8.16 30.87 25.38
C GLU A 31 7.04 30.18 24.61
N ALA A 32 7.31 29.84 23.34
CA ALA A 32 6.61 28.79 22.61
C ALA A 32 7.66 27.86 22.03
N ALA A 33 7.48 26.55 22.23
CA ALA A 33 8.41 25.50 21.82
C ALA A 33 8.63 25.51 20.30
N ASP A 34 9.88 25.70 19.89
CA ASP A 34 10.34 25.63 18.51
C ASP A 34 10.20 24.20 17.95
N ALA A 35 9.34 24.05 16.94
CA ALA A 35 9.46 22.97 15.97
C ALA A 35 10.52 23.41 14.95
N GLN A 36 11.70 22.78 15.00
CA GLN A 36 12.81 22.99 14.06
C GLN A 36 12.34 22.80 12.61
N THR A 37 12.06 23.92 11.94
CA THR A 37 11.95 24.00 10.48
C THR A 37 13.35 23.93 9.90
N GLY A 38 13.77 22.77 9.43
CA GLY A 38 14.98 22.64 8.61
C GLY A 38 14.78 23.37 7.28
N SER A 39 15.29 24.60 7.17
CA SER A 39 15.47 25.28 5.89
C SER A 39 16.53 24.52 5.09
N GLY A 40 16.13 23.94 3.97
CA GLY A 40 17.08 23.45 2.98
C GLY A 40 17.72 24.65 2.28
N ASP A 41 18.86 25.10 2.81
CA ASP A 41 19.70 26.08 2.11
C ASP A 41 20.32 25.41 0.87
N ASP A 42 19.97 25.93 -0.30
CA ASP A 42 20.26 25.41 -1.64
C ASP A 42 21.74 25.60 -2.09
N GLU A 43 22.72 25.68 -1.18
CA GLU A 43 24.14 25.92 -1.53
C GLU A 43 25.18 24.93 -0.98
N ASN A 44 24.80 23.90 -0.22
CA ASN A 44 25.77 22.88 0.18
C ASN A 44 25.65 21.60 -0.66
N GLY A 45 26.71 21.28 -1.42
CA GLY A 45 26.87 19.98 -2.07
C GLY A 45 26.86 18.83 -1.05
N ARG A 46 26.78 17.59 -1.55
CA ARG A 46 26.75 16.38 -0.71
C ARG A 46 27.92 16.34 0.28
N GLN A 47 27.61 16.07 1.54
CA GLN A 47 28.56 15.87 2.63
C GLN A 47 28.99 14.40 2.67
N LEU A 48 29.81 14.02 1.69
CA LEU A 48 30.27 12.65 1.53
C LEU A 48 31.08 12.21 2.76
N GLY A 49 30.70 11.07 3.34
CA GLY A 49 31.33 10.54 4.56
C GLY A 49 30.40 10.48 5.76
N GLU A 50 29.34 11.28 5.75
CA GLU A 50 28.25 11.24 6.72
C GLU A 50 27.10 10.35 6.22
N VAL A 51 26.16 10.03 7.13
CA VAL A 51 24.93 9.34 6.74
C VAL A 51 23.98 10.35 6.08
N GLU A 52 23.98 10.36 4.76
CA GLU A 52 23.08 11.18 3.95
C GLU A 52 21.94 10.35 3.34
N LEU A 53 20.75 10.95 3.27
CA LEU A 53 19.54 10.36 2.75
C LEU A 53 18.97 11.22 1.61
N GLN A 54 18.68 10.60 0.46
CA GLN A 54 18.02 11.25 -0.66
C GLN A 54 16.52 11.06 -0.57
N CYS A 55 15.77 12.15 -0.59
CA CYS A 55 14.31 12.11 -0.58
C CYS A 55 13.77 11.54 -1.90
N ALA A 56 12.92 10.52 -1.82
CA ALA A 56 12.32 9.87 -2.99
C ALA A 56 11.36 10.76 -3.80
N LEU A 57 10.98 11.92 -3.25
CA LEU A 57 9.99 12.82 -3.85
C LEU A 57 10.67 14.05 -4.47
N CYS A 58 11.46 14.80 -3.69
CA CYS A 58 12.13 16.01 -4.19
C CYS A 58 13.56 15.75 -4.72
N MET A 59 14.09 14.52 -4.57
CA MET A 59 15.44 14.13 -4.98
C MET A 59 16.59 14.91 -4.30
N LYS A 60 16.29 15.77 -3.32
CA LYS A 60 17.28 16.48 -2.51
C LYS A 60 17.92 15.53 -1.48
N TRP A 61 19.19 15.80 -1.16
CA TRP A 61 19.97 15.10 -0.15
C TRP A 61 19.90 15.82 1.18
N PHE A 62 19.88 15.05 2.26
CA PHE A 62 19.84 15.58 3.62
C PHE A 62 20.73 14.73 4.53
N THR A 63 21.35 15.34 5.54
CA THR A 63 22.01 14.58 6.59
C THR A 63 20.97 13.94 7.51
N ALA A 64 21.21 12.71 7.95
CA ALA A 64 20.28 11.99 8.83
C ALA A 64 20.03 12.72 10.16
N ASP A 65 21.05 13.44 10.66
CA ASP A 65 20.96 14.26 11.88
C ASP A 65 19.92 15.38 11.78
N THR A 66 19.70 15.94 10.59
CA THR A 66 18.67 16.98 10.34
C THR A 66 17.28 16.52 10.76
N PHE A 67 17.04 15.20 10.77
CA PHE A 67 15.74 14.62 11.08
C PHE A 67 15.72 13.72 12.32
N SER A 68 16.75 13.79 13.17
CA SER A 68 16.87 12.94 14.36
C SER A 68 16.72 11.44 14.05
N ILE A 69 17.17 11.00 12.88
CA ILE A 69 17.16 9.59 12.51
C ILE A 69 18.31 8.90 13.24
N ASP A 70 18.03 7.78 13.90
CA ASP A 70 19.08 6.97 14.54
C ASP A 70 20.08 6.45 13.50
N THR A 71 21.26 7.05 13.50
CA THR A 71 22.36 6.72 12.59
C THR A 71 23.18 5.52 13.06
N ALA A 72 22.95 4.98 14.26
CA ALA A 72 23.71 3.85 14.80
C ALA A 72 23.66 2.59 13.91
N THR A 73 22.60 2.45 13.11
CA THR A 73 22.41 1.34 12.18
C THR A 73 22.57 1.73 10.70
N CYS A 74 23.10 2.92 10.41
CA CYS A 74 23.25 3.43 9.06
C CYS A 74 24.73 3.62 8.70
N LEU A 75 25.06 3.37 7.44
CA LEU A 75 26.37 3.69 6.88
C LEU A 75 26.25 4.80 5.83
N PRO A 76 27.30 5.61 5.63
CA PRO A 76 27.43 6.43 4.45
C PRO A 76 27.27 5.59 3.18
N PHE A 77 26.76 6.18 2.10
CA PHE A 77 26.59 5.51 0.80
C PHE A 77 25.69 4.26 0.79
N VAL A 78 24.85 4.09 1.82
CA VAL A 78 23.79 3.08 1.80
C VAL A 78 22.75 3.47 0.73
N THR A 79 22.21 2.50 -0.01
CA THR A 79 21.22 2.76 -1.09
C THR A 79 19.92 1.98 -0.90
N ASN A 80 19.90 1.01 0.01
CA ASN A 80 18.76 0.16 0.32
C ASN A 80 17.85 0.80 1.38
N TYR A 81 17.26 1.96 1.09
CA TYR A 81 16.23 2.58 1.93
C TYR A 81 15.15 3.29 1.10
N VAL A 82 14.11 3.77 1.77
CA VAL A 82 13.20 4.80 1.27
C VAL A 82 13.14 5.89 2.31
N PHE A 83 13.31 7.13 1.85
CA PHE A 83 13.32 8.31 2.70
C PHE A 83 12.42 9.40 2.11
N HIS A 84 11.56 9.99 2.92
CA HIS A 84 10.81 11.21 2.59
C HIS A 84 11.12 12.27 3.65
N CYS A 85 11.54 13.46 3.20
CA CYS A 85 11.73 14.59 4.11
C CYS A 85 10.38 15.06 4.67
N ASN A 86 10.41 15.73 5.82
CA ASN A 86 9.24 16.31 6.49
C ASN A 86 8.42 17.26 5.58
N VAL A 87 9.07 17.95 4.64
CA VAL A 87 8.40 18.83 3.67
C VAL A 87 7.60 18.04 2.63
N CYS A 88 8.14 16.93 2.14
CA CYS A 88 7.49 16.15 1.09
C CYS A 88 6.52 15.10 1.63
N HIS A 89 6.67 14.69 2.88
CA HIS A 89 5.77 13.74 3.52
C HIS A 89 4.45 14.42 3.94
N HIS A 90 3.31 13.84 3.55
CA HIS A 90 1.99 14.46 3.73
C HIS A 90 1.60 14.73 5.20
N SER A 91 2.27 14.10 6.17
CA SER A 91 2.01 14.30 7.60
C SER A 91 2.89 15.37 8.24
N GLY A 92 3.79 16.01 7.49
CA GLY A 92 4.81 16.90 8.05
C GLY A 92 5.92 16.20 8.84
N ASN A 93 5.92 14.86 8.89
CA ASN A 93 6.92 14.07 9.61
C ASN A 93 7.90 13.43 8.64
N THR A 94 9.13 13.19 9.10
CA THR A 94 10.11 12.42 8.32
C THR A 94 9.74 10.94 8.27
N TYR A 95 9.85 10.34 7.08
CA TYR A 95 9.69 8.90 6.89
C TYR A 95 11.01 8.28 6.45
N PHE A 96 11.50 7.28 7.19
CA PHE A 96 12.71 6.53 6.87
C PHE A 96 12.47 5.03 7.08
N LEU A 97 12.75 4.23 6.04
CA LEU A 97 12.64 2.79 6.09
C LEU A 97 13.84 2.13 5.40
N ARG A 98 14.66 1.38 6.15
CA ARG A 98 15.68 0.49 5.56
C ARG A 98 15.01 -0.70 4.86
N LYS A 99 15.46 -0.99 3.65
CA LYS A 99 15.13 -2.19 2.88
C LYS A 99 16.21 -3.25 3.09
N GLN A 100 15.88 -4.50 2.84
CA GLN A 100 16.87 -5.57 2.85
C GLN A 100 17.83 -5.37 1.67
N ALA A 101 19.13 -5.21 1.95
CA ALA A 101 20.16 -5.14 0.91
C ALA A 101 20.37 -6.52 0.26
N ASN A 102 20.48 -6.53 -1.05
CA ASN A 102 21.03 -7.65 -1.80
C ASN A 102 22.58 -7.56 -1.84
N LEU A 103 23.25 -8.62 -2.31
CA LEU A 103 24.72 -8.67 -2.31
C LEU A 103 25.36 -7.60 -3.20
N LYS A 104 24.70 -7.18 -4.30
CA LYS A 104 25.19 -6.08 -5.16
C LYS A 104 25.22 -4.76 -4.38
N GLU A 105 24.14 -4.44 -3.68
CA GLU A 105 24.03 -3.22 -2.86
C GLU A 105 25.04 -3.24 -1.70
N MET A 106 25.22 -4.38 -1.03
CA MET A 106 26.25 -4.53 0.01
C MET A 106 27.66 -4.29 -0.53
N CYS A 107 28.00 -4.84 -1.70
CA CYS A 107 29.28 -4.59 -2.36
C CYS A 107 29.45 -3.13 -2.79
N LEU A 108 28.40 -2.49 -3.30
CA LEU A 108 28.40 -1.07 -3.70
C LEU A 108 28.68 -0.17 -2.50
N THR A 109 27.91 -0.31 -1.41
CA THR A 109 28.12 0.47 -0.19
C THR A 109 29.50 0.22 0.41
N THR A 110 29.98 -1.03 0.39
CA THR A 110 31.33 -1.37 0.87
C THR A 110 32.42 -0.66 0.07
N LEU A 111 32.40 -0.78 -1.26
CA LEU A 111 33.40 -0.14 -2.10
C LEU A 111 33.33 1.39 -2.04
N ALA A 112 32.14 1.97 -1.95
CA ALA A 112 31.98 3.42 -1.80
C ALA A 112 32.64 3.91 -0.51
N ASN A 113 32.40 3.22 0.61
CA ASN A 113 33.01 3.56 1.89
C ASN A 113 34.53 3.36 1.89
N LEU A 114 35.03 2.25 1.34
CA LEU A 114 36.47 1.99 1.24
C LEU A 114 37.17 3.03 0.34
N THR A 115 36.56 3.37 -0.79
CA THR A 115 37.06 4.40 -1.72
C THR A 115 37.09 5.77 -1.04
N TRP A 116 36.02 6.15 -0.34
CA TRP A 116 35.97 7.41 0.39
C TRP A 116 37.04 7.47 1.49
N ARG A 117 37.17 6.43 2.31
CA ARG A 117 38.18 6.36 3.39
C ARG A 117 39.61 6.43 2.84
N SER A 118 39.90 5.70 1.76
CA SER A 118 41.23 5.73 1.16
C SER A 118 41.57 7.12 0.59
N ARG A 119 40.60 7.82 -0.02
CA ARG A 119 40.78 9.20 -0.49
C ARG A 119 41.00 10.23 0.62
N THR A 120 40.40 10.02 1.79
CA THR A 120 40.46 11.00 2.89
C THR A 120 41.52 10.70 3.94
N GLN A 121 41.99 9.45 4.05
CA GLN A 121 42.87 9.00 5.14
C GLN A 121 44.22 8.45 4.67
N GLU A 122 44.39 8.09 3.40
CA GLU A 122 45.65 7.55 2.88
C GLU A 122 46.39 8.59 2.01
N GLU A 123 47.71 8.66 2.12
CA GLU A 123 48.56 9.54 1.28
C GLU A 123 48.54 9.12 -0.20
N HIS A 124 48.26 7.85 -0.48
CA HIS A 124 48.14 7.28 -1.82
C HIS A 124 46.79 6.56 -1.97
N PRO A 125 45.73 7.26 -2.41
CA PRO A 125 44.39 6.70 -2.49
C PRO A 125 44.30 5.51 -3.46
N LYS A 126 43.70 4.43 -2.99
CA LYS A 126 43.36 3.23 -3.74
C LYS A 126 41.97 3.38 -4.36
N THR A 127 41.83 2.86 -5.57
CA THR A 127 40.55 2.75 -6.30
C THR A 127 40.06 1.31 -6.44
N MET A 128 40.90 0.34 -6.02
CA MET A 128 40.66 -1.09 -6.15
C MET A 128 41.02 -1.78 -4.82
N PHE A 129 40.15 -2.67 -4.36
CA PHE A 129 40.20 -3.29 -3.04
C PHE A 129 40.15 -4.81 -3.15
N SER A 130 40.95 -5.50 -2.34
CA SER A 130 41.01 -6.96 -2.30
C SER A 130 39.72 -7.55 -1.74
N LYS A 131 39.22 -8.62 -2.37
CA LYS A 131 38.08 -9.39 -1.86
C LYS A 131 38.30 -9.85 -0.42
N ASP A 132 39.44 -10.47 -0.16
CA ASP A 132 39.70 -11.19 1.08
C ASP A 132 40.28 -10.28 2.17
N LYS A 133 41.08 -9.27 1.79
CA LYS A 133 41.72 -8.36 2.77
C LYS A 133 40.87 -7.12 3.10
N ASP A 134 40.01 -6.66 2.18
CA ASP A 134 39.26 -5.40 2.36
C ASP A 134 37.74 -5.61 2.41
N ILE A 135 37.16 -6.22 1.36
CA ILE A 135 35.70 -6.27 1.16
C ILE A 135 35.03 -7.19 2.18
N ILE A 136 35.53 -8.43 2.35
CA ILE A 136 34.96 -9.38 3.31
C ILE A 136 35.03 -8.84 4.75
N PRO A 137 36.20 -8.36 5.24
CA PRO A 137 36.29 -7.80 6.59
C PRO A 137 35.39 -6.59 6.80
N PHE A 138 35.24 -5.71 5.80
CA PHE A 138 34.32 -4.57 5.89
C PHE A 138 32.87 -5.05 6.03
N ILE A 139 32.46 -5.99 5.16
CA ILE A 139 31.10 -6.52 5.20
C ILE A 139 30.82 -7.22 6.53
N ASP A 140 31.80 -7.97 7.05
CA ASP A 140 31.65 -8.68 8.31
C ASP A 140 31.54 -7.72 9.50
N LYS A 141 32.34 -6.65 9.51
CA LYS A 141 32.36 -5.63 10.58
C LYS A 141 31.05 -4.84 10.64
N PHE A 142 30.47 -4.49 9.49
CA PHE A 142 29.28 -3.62 9.43
C PHE A 142 28.00 -4.38 9.03
N TRP A 143 27.97 -5.69 9.24
CA TRP A 143 26.87 -6.57 8.81
C TRP A 143 25.48 -6.01 9.17
N GLU A 144 25.30 -5.60 10.43
CA GLU A 144 24.03 -5.10 10.97
C GLU A 144 23.61 -3.73 10.37
N CYS A 145 24.58 -2.95 9.90
CA CYS A 145 24.34 -1.66 9.25
C CYS A 145 24.01 -1.82 7.74
N MET A 146 24.50 -2.88 7.09
CA MET A 146 24.24 -3.09 5.66
C MET A 146 22.97 -3.88 5.37
N THR A 147 22.58 -4.82 6.25
CA THR A 147 21.41 -5.66 6.01
C THR A 147 20.59 -5.88 7.27
N THR A 148 19.27 -6.03 7.08
CA THR A 148 18.33 -6.42 8.13
C THR A 148 18.31 -7.94 8.35
N ARG A 149 19.11 -8.70 7.60
CA ARG A 149 19.19 -10.16 7.71
C ARG A 149 19.98 -10.59 8.95
N GLN A 150 19.40 -11.50 9.75
CA GLN A 150 20.13 -12.14 10.84
C GLN A 150 21.41 -12.82 10.34
N ARG A 151 22.50 -12.65 11.09
CA ARG A 151 23.81 -13.18 10.73
C ARG A 151 23.76 -14.72 10.66
N PRO A 152 24.00 -15.34 9.51
CA PRO A 152 23.98 -16.80 9.38
C PRO A 152 25.12 -17.44 10.20
N GLY A 153 24.86 -18.60 10.82
CA GLY A 153 25.90 -19.36 11.54
C GLY A 153 27.03 -19.88 10.63
N LYS A 154 26.80 -20.00 9.32
CA LYS A 154 27.83 -20.25 8.30
C LYS A 154 27.74 -19.20 7.20
N LEU A 155 28.83 -18.45 6.99
CA LEU A 155 28.90 -17.37 6.00
C LEU A 155 29.13 -17.94 4.60
N THR A 156 28.08 -18.02 3.78
CA THR A 156 28.17 -18.51 2.38
C THR A 156 28.22 -17.39 1.34
N TRP A 157 27.99 -16.14 1.76
CA TRP A 157 28.04 -14.96 0.89
C TRP A 157 29.43 -14.63 0.33
N PRO A 158 30.58 -14.88 1.02
CA PRO A 158 31.89 -14.57 0.46
C PRO A 158 32.18 -15.26 -0.88
N ASN A 159 31.65 -16.47 -1.06
CA ASN A 159 31.80 -17.26 -2.27
C ASN A 159 31.05 -16.67 -3.48
N ASN A 160 30.08 -15.79 -3.25
CA ASN A 160 29.27 -15.20 -4.31
C ASN A 160 29.75 -13.80 -4.75
N ILE A 161 30.69 -13.18 -4.03
CA ILE A 161 31.19 -11.82 -4.31
C ILE A 161 31.73 -11.71 -5.74
N VAL A 162 32.68 -12.60 -6.10
CA VAL A 162 33.30 -12.61 -7.43
C VAL A 162 32.24 -12.73 -8.52
N LYS A 163 31.32 -13.68 -8.36
CA LYS A 163 30.25 -13.91 -9.33
C LYS A 163 29.33 -12.69 -9.49
N THR A 164 28.94 -12.06 -8.38
CA THR A 164 28.06 -10.88 -8.41
C THR A 164 28.75 -9.69 -9.07
N MET A 165 29.97 -9.36 -8.64
CA MET A 165 30.66 -8.18 -9.15
C MET A 165 31.19 -8.35 -10.58
N SER A 166 31.55 -9.58 -10.96
CA SER A 166 31.90 -9.89 -12.36
C SER A 166 30.71 -9.87 -13.32
N LYS A 167 29.47 -10.01 -12.81
CA LYS A 167 28.24 -9.93 -13.62
C LYS A 167 27.79 -8.49 -13.82
N GLU A 168 27.87 -7.66 -12.79
CA GLU A 168 27.37 -6.27 -12.76
C GLU A 168 28.48 -5.29 -13.19
N ARG A 169 28.95 -5.43 -14.44
CA ARG A 169 30.06 -4.65 -15.03
C ARG A 169 29.72 -3.19 -15.30
N ASP A 170 28.44 -2.84 -15.27
CA ASP A 170 27.90 -1.48 -15.30
C ASP A 170 28.12 -0.73 -13.97
N VAL A 171 28.48 -1.43 -12.90
CA VAL A 171 28.71 -0.85 -11.56
C VAL A 171 30.13 -1.10 -11.06
N PHE A 172 30.72 -2.27 -11.35
CA PHE A 172 31.99 -2.69 -10.76
C PHE A 172 33.10 -2.90 -11.79
N LEU A 173 34.29 -2.44 -11.41
CA LEU A 173 35.57 -2.83 -12.00
C LEU A 173 36.05 -4.12 -11.33
N VAL A 174 36.54 -5.08 -12.10
CA VAL A 174 37.11 -6.34 -11.59
C VAL A 174 38.47 -6.57 -12.21
N LYS A 175 39.45 -6.86 -11.35
CA LYS A 175 40.80 -7.25 -11.73
C LYS A 175 41.13 -8.59 -11.07
N GLU A 176 41.27 -9.63 -11.89
CA GLU A 176 41.45 -11.01 -11.41
C GLU A 176 42.90 -11.36 -11.11
N HIS A 177 43.86 -10.66 -11.74
CA HIS A 177 45.30 -10.90 -11.62
C HIS A 177 46.08 -9.57 -11.62
N PRO A 178 47.31 -9.54 -11.06
CA PRO A 178 48.21 -8.40 -11.18
C PRO A 178 48.56 -8.08 -12.64
N ASP A 179 48.88 -6.80 -12.91
CA ASP A 179 49.36 -6.45 -14.24
C ASP A 179 50.74 -7.07 -14.48
N PRO A 180 51.06 -7.50 -15.72
CA PRO A 180 52.38 -8.01 -16.07
C PRO A 180 53.47 -7.01 -15.68
N GLY A 181 54.36 -7.40 -14.76
CA GLY A 181 55.46 -6.56 -14.26
C GLY A 181 55.14 -5.69 -13.04
N SER A 182 53.92 -5.75 -12.48
CA SER A 182 53.60 -5.10 -11.20
C SER A 182 54.26 -5.83 -10.02
N LYS A 183 54.52 -5.09 -8.94
CA LYS A 183 55.06 -5.64 -7.68
C LYS A 183 53.94 -6.14 -6.73
N ASP A 184 52.69 -6.09 -7.16
CA ASP A 184 51.55 -6.49 -6.34
C ASP A 184 51.54 -8.02 -6.17
N PRO A 185 51.41 -8.55 -4.95
CA PRO A 185 51.40 -9.98 -4.71
C PRO A 185 50.10 -10.61 -5.23
N GLU A 186 50.20 -11.80 -5.84
CA GLU A 186 49.07 -12.54 -6.42
C GLU A 186 47.95 -12.82 -5.41
N GLU A 187 48.31 -13.01 -4.13
CA GLU A 187 47.37 -13.25 -3.02
C GLU A 187 46.44 -12.07 -2.71
N ASP A 188 46.71 -10.87 -3.21
CA ASP A 188 45.82 -9.71 -3.03
C ASP A 188 44.62 -9.74 -3.99
N TYR A 189 44.65 -10.62 -4.99
CA TYR A 189 43.63 -10.72 -6.03
C TYR A 189 42.60 -11.82 -5.74
N PRO A 190 41.34 -11.66 -6.19
CA PRO A 190 40.83 -10.60 -7.07
C PRO A 190 40.58 -9.26 -6.34
N LYS A 191 40.84 -8.15 -7.04
CA LYS A 191 40.54 -6.77 -6.60
C LYS A 191 39.33 -6.21 -7.34
N PHE A 192 38.53 -5.40 -6.63
CA PHE A 192 37.32 -4.78 -7.14
C PHE A 192 37.28 -3.28 -6.86
N GLY A 193 36.68 -2.52 -7.76
CA GLY A 193 36.48 -1.07 -7.62
C GLY A 193 35.15 -0.62 -8.18
N LEU A 194 34.79 0.64 -7.97
CA LEU A 194 33.60 1.25 -8.59
C LEU A 194 33.92 1.72 -10.01
N LEU A 195 32.97 1.51 -10.93
CA LEU A 195 33.07 2.06 -12.27
C LEU A 195 32.94 3.59 -12.24
N ASP A 196 31.93 4.11 -11.53
CA ASP A 196 31.80 5.53 -11.26
C ASP A 196 32.69 5.94 -10.09
N GLN A 197 33.62 6.86 -10.35
CA GLN A 197 34.56 7.38 -9.36
C GLN A 197 33.99 8.60 -8.61
N ASP A 198 32.88 9.17 -9.08
CA ASP A 198 32.18 10.23 -8.36
C ASP A 198 31.17 9.62 -7.38
N LEU A 199 31.54 9.62 -6.10
CA LEU A 199 30.70 9.05 -5.04
C LEU A 199 29.42 9.86 -4.80
N ALA A 200 29.33 11.10 -5.30
CA ALA A 200 28.13 11.92 -5.18
C ALA A 200 26.95 11.36 -5.99
N ASN A 201 27.22 10.58 -7.04
CA ASN A 201 26.20 9.92 -7.86
C ASN A 201 25.60 8.67 -7.20
N ILE A 202 26.20 8.18 -6.11
CA ILE A 202 25.72 6.98 -5.43
C ILE A 202 24.49 7.33 -4.60
N GLY A 203 23.33 6.83 -5.02
CA GLY A 203 22.07 6.98 -4.33
C GLY A 203 21.12 5.81 -4.54
N PRO A 204 20.00 5.78 -3.79
CA PRO A 204 18.93 4.82 -4.02
C PRO A 204 18.41 4.91 -5.46
N SER A 205 18.19 3.76 -6.09
CA SER A 205 17.51 3.71 -7.38
C SER A 205 16.00 3.85 -7.14
N TYR A 206 15.53 5.10 -7.12
CA TYR A 206 14.12 5.38 -7.29
C TYR A 206 13.83 5.23 -8.79
N ASP A 207 13.05 4.22 -9.17
CA ASP A 207 12.65 4.01 -10.57
C ASP A 207 12.03 5.32 -11.11
N ASN A 208 12.82 6.06 -11.88
CA ASN A 208 12.40 7.33 -12.44
C ASN A 208 11.40 7.05 -13.58
N GLN A 209 10.19 7.59 -13.44
CA GLN A 209 9.24 7.84 -14.51
C GLN A 209 9.83 8.82 -15.56
N LYS A 210 10.86 8.41 -16.31
CA LYS A 210 11.40 9.18 -17.44
C LYS A 210 11.69 8.27 -18.62
N GLN A 211 10.65 7.95 -19.40
CA GLN A 211 10.80 7.74 -20.84
C GLN A 211 9.57 8.29 -21.59
N MET A 212 9.66 9.57 -21.93
CA MET A 212 9.01 10.12 -23.13
C MET A 212 9.85 11.29 -23.62
N THR A 213 10.83 11.00 -24.47
CA THR A 213 11.28 11.80 -25.64
C THR A 213 12.52 11.16 -26.25
N ALA A 214 12.31 10.26 -27.22
CA ALA A 214 13.20 10.07 -28.36
C ALA A 214 12.43 9.28 -29.44
N ILE A 215 11.85 10.02 -30.39
CA ILE A 215 11.48 9.47 -31.70
C ILE A 215 12.77 9.41 -32.52
N THR A 216 13.13 8.24 -33.03
CA THR A 216 13.53 8.01 -34.43
C THR A 216 13.67 6.50 -34.68
N GLY A 217 13.20 6.02 -35.83
CA GLY A 217 13.73 4.80 -36.46
C GLY A 217 12.79 3.60 -36.63
N ALA A 218 11.87 3.72 -37.60
CA ALA A 218 11.50 2.70 -38.59
C ALA A 218 11.00 1.29 -38.17
N GLY A 219 9.78 0.97 -38.63
CA GLY A 219 9.58 -0.18 -39.53
C GLY A 219 8.57 -1.24 -39.11
N GLY A 220 7.41 -1.26 -39.79
CA GLY A 220 6.83 -2.54 -40.29
C GLY A 220 5.58 -3.11 -39.61
N LEU A 221 4.41 -2.52 -39.93
CA LEU A 221 3.23 -3.19 -40.52
C LEU A 221 3.11 -4.73 -40.43
N ASN A 222 2.04 -5.26 -39.83
CA ASN A 222 0.78 -5.68 -40.49
C ASN A 222 -0.01 -6.73 -39.68
N ASP A 223 -1.16 -6.28 -39.19
CA ASP A 223 -2.50 -6.65 -39.64
C ASP A 223 -3.01 -8.11 -39.70
N SER A 224 -4.31 -8.17 -39.40
CA SER A 224 -5.34 -9.10 -39.92
C SER A 224 -5.85 -10.25 -39.04
N ALA A 225 -7.15 -10.09 -38.79
CA ALA A 225 -8.10 -10.97 -38.15
C ALA A 225 -8.57 -12.13 -39.03
N SER A 226 -9.28 -13.10 -38.45
CA SER A 226 -10.65 -13.49 -38.87
C SER A 226 -11.19 -14.70 -38.09
N VAL A 227 -12.50 -14.85 -38.19
CA VAL A 227 -13.46 -15.55 -37.33
C VAL A 227 -13.83 -16.93 -37.91
N THR A 228 -14.37 -17.81 -37.05
CA THR A 228 -15.38 -18.90 -37.22
C THR A 228 -14.90 -20.16 -36.49
N GLY A 229 -15.65 -20.96 -35.71
CA GLY A 229 -17.08 -21.10 -35.44
C GLY A 229 -17.37 -22.61 -35.30
N GLY A 230 -17.80 -23.11 -34.13
CA GLY A 230 -18.24 -24.50 -33.96
C GLY A 230 -18.26 -25.03 -32.51
N LEU A 231 -19.43 -25.50 -32.06
CA LEU A 231 -19.71 -26.32 -30.86
C LEU A 231 -20.27 -27.69 -31.32
N PRO A 232 -20.47 -28.71 -30.44
CA PRO A 232 -19.54 -29.46 -29.58
C PRO A 232 -19.56 -30.99 -29.92
N PRO A 233 -18.90 -31.90 -29.17
CA PRO A 233 -19.57 -32.55 -28.02
C PRO A 233 -18.66 -32.89 -26.81
N ALA A 234 -19.30 -33.37 -25.74
CA ALA A 234 -18.79 -33.61 -24.39
C ALA A 234 -17.68 -34.67 -24.25
N ALA A 235 -16.71 -34.42 -23.35
CA ALA A 235 -16.07 -35.44 -22.51
C ALA A 235 -15.28 -34.80 -21.36
N THR A 236 -15.41 -35.41 -20.19
CA THR A 236 -14.66 -35.20 -18.94
C THR A 236 -13.14 -35.21 -19.13
N GLY A 237 -12.42 -34.22 -18.59
CA GLY A 237 -10.95 -34.19 -18.65
C GLY A 237 -10.31 -33.26 -17.61
N LYS A 238 -9.64 -33.84 -16.62
CA LYS A 238 -8.82 -33.20 -15.57
C LYS A 238 -7.74 -32.30 -16.18
N GLY A 239 -7.63 -31.07 -15.68
CA GLY A 239 -6.64 -30.07 -16.09
C GLY A 239 -5.20 -30.49 -15.76
N ARG A 240 -4.30 -30.30 -16.73
CA ARG A 240 -2.87 -30.64 -16.66
C ARG A 240 -2.10 -29.57 -15.88
N GLY A 241 -1.56 -29.95 -14.72
CA GLY A 241 -0.60 -29.15 -13.96
C GLY A 241 0.81 -29.17 -14.56
N ALA A 242 1.50 -28.03 -14.46
CA ALA A 242 2.90 -27.88 -14.82
C ALA A 242 3.81 -28.70 -13.88
N LYS A 243 4.68 -29.54 -14.44
CA LYS A 243 5.67 -30.35 -13.71
C LYS A 243 6.65 -29.45 -12.94
N ARG A 244 6.68 -29.55 -11.61
CA ARG A 244 7.78 -29.03 -10.77
C ARG A 244 8.83 -30.12 -10.56
N LYS A 245 10.09 -29.79 -10.88
CA LYS A 245 11.26 -30.64 -10.66
C LYS A 245 11.78 -30.37 -9.24
N HIS A 246 11.77 -31.42 -8.42
CA HIS A 246 12.19 -31.44 -7.02
C HIS A 246 13.71 -31.65 -6.93
N GLN A 247 14.37 -30.98 -6.00
CA GLN A 247 15.76 -31.23 -5.62
C GLN A 247 15.76 -31.60 -4.14
N GLN A 248 15.92 -32.89 -3.85
CA GLN A 248 16.09 -33.46 -2.52
C GLN A 248 17.42 -32.98 -1.92
N LEU A 249 17.41 -32.62 -0.64
CA LEU A 249 18.59 -32.69 0.22
C LEU A 249 18.24 -33.45 1.50
N GLN A 250 19.10 -34.42 1.78
CA GLN A 250 19.01 -35.45 2.81
C GLN A 250 19.12 -34.88 4.23
N GLN A 251 18.51 -35.63 5.14
CA GLN A 251 18.43 -35.42 6.57
C GLN A 251 19.40 -36.41 7.24
N ASP A 252 20.24 -35.95 8.17
CA ASP A 252 20.98 -36.82 9.09
C ASP A 252 21.05 -36.21 10.51
N GLY A 253 20.50 -37.00 11.46
CA GLY A 253 20.82 -37.24 12.87
C GLY A 253 21.40 -36.20 13.86
N ALA A 254 20.63 -35.98 14.94
CA ALA A 254 20.98 -35.74 16.38
C ALA A 254 21.75 -34.44 16.75
N VAL A 255 21.56 -33.73 17.89
CA VAL A 255 21.32 -34.09 19.30
C VAL A 255 20.57 -32.94 20.03
N ALA A 256 19.84 -33.27 21.10
CA ALA A 256 19.10 -32.38 21.99
C ALA A 256 19.96 -31.30 22.69
N GLY A 257 19.40 -30.10 22.83
CA GLY A 257 19.94 -29.01 23.65
C GLY A 257 18.88 -27.92 23.87
N THR A 258 18.38 -27.81 25.09
CA THR A 258 17.40 -26.83 25.56
C THR A 258 17.97 -25.40 25.59
N ALA A 259 17.42 -24.49 24.76
CA ALA A 259 17.39 -23.05 25.03
C ALA A 259 16.37 -22.36 24.11
N LYS A 260 15.35 -21.74 24.71
CA LYS A 260 14.36 -20.88 24.03
C LYS A 260 15.07 -19.70 23.36
N ARG A 261 15.13 -19.69 22.03
CA ARG A 261 15.30 -18.49 21.20
C ARG A 261 14.48 -18.67 19.93
N THR A 262 13.52 -17.78 19.75
CA THR A 262 12.58 -17.62 18.64
C THR A 262 13.32 -17.67 17.29
N ARG A 263 13.14 -18.78 16.57
CA ARG A 263 13.54 -18.96 15.17
C ARG A 263 12.45 -18.37 14.28
N SER A 264 12.73 -17.27 13.59
CA SER A 264 11.87 -16.77 12.51
C SER A 264 12.25 -17.49 11.20
N ASP A 265 11.46 -18.48 10.79
CA ASP A 265 11.55 -19.17 9.49
C ASP A 265 10.90 -18.31 8.37
N PRO A 266 11.39 -18.32 7.09
CA PRO A 266 11.04 -17.34 6.05
C PRO A 266 9.66 -17.50 5.41
N LEU A 267 8.79 -18.38 5.91
CA LEU A 267 7.47 -18.61 5.33
C LEU A 267 6.36 -17.71 5.91
N PHE A 268 6.64 -16.99 7.00
CA PHE A 268 5.62 -16.36 7.84
C PHE A 268 5.82 -14.88 8.21
N SER A 269 6.77 -14.19 7.58
CA SER A 269 6.55 -12.76 7.37
C SER A 269 5.60 -12.64 6.19
N ALA A 270 4.31 -12.39 6.43
CA ALA A 270 3.58 -11.55 5.48
C ALA A 270 4.48 -10.32 5.33
N GLN A 271 5.15 -10.22 4.18
CA GLN A 271 6.17 -9.21 3.94
C GLN A 271 5.51 -7.89 4.29
N ARG A 272 6.09 -7.10 5.22
CA ARG A 272 5.45 -5.87 5.73
C ARG A 272 4.87 -5.11 4.53
N LEU A 273 3.57 -4.85 4.58
CA LEU A 273 2.88 -4.25 3.44
C LEU A 273 3.64 -3.00 2.98
N PRO A 274 3.74 -2.77 1.66
CA PRO A 274 4.26 -1.52 1.14
C PRO A 274 3.59 -0.31 1.82
N PRO A 275 4.23 0.87 1.85
CA PRO A 275 3.68 2.05 2.52
C PRO A 275 2.27 2.45 2.04
N HIS A 276 1.92 2.13 0.79
CA HIS A 276 0.59 2.32 0.21
C HIS A 276 -0.47 1.29 0.70
N GLY A 277 -0.09 0.43 1.66
CA GLY A 277 -0.97 -0.47 2.39
C GLY A 277 -1.45 -1.70 1.62
N TYR A 278 -0.91 -2.06 0.46
CA TYR A 278 -1.38 -3.23 -0.29
C TYR A 278 -0.21 -3.88 -1.05
N PRO A 279 -0.23 -5.16 -1.44
CA PRO A 279 0.81 -5.69 -2.31
C PRO A 279 0.78 -5.05 -3.70
N LEU A 280 1.94 -4.59 -4.22
CA LEU A 280 2.04 -4.06 -5.59
C LEU A 280 1.56 -5.07 -6.64
N GLU A 281 1.91 -6.33 -6.43
CA GLU A 281 1.49 -7.45 -7.25
C GLU A 281 0.51 -8.30 -6.45
N HIS A 282 -0.72 -8.34 -6.93
CA HIS A 282 -1.84 -9.02 -6.28
C HIS A 282 -2.74 -9.68 -7.33
N PRO A 283 -3.48 -10.73 -6.95
CA PRO A 283 -4.55 -11.23 -7.79
C PRO A 283 -5.69 -10.20 -7.83
N PHE A 284 -6.19 -9.91 -9.03
CA PHE A 284 -7.35 -9.04 -9.23
C PHE A 284 -8.65 -9.85 -9.11
N ASN A 285 -9.70 -9.23 -8.61
CA ASN A 285 -11.05 -9.80 -8.65
C ASN A 285 -11.51 -9.92 -10.12
N LYS A 286 -11.57 -11.16 -10.64
CA LYS A 286 -11.90 -11.45 -12.04
C LYS A 286 -12.35 -12.90 -12.21
N ASP A 287 -12.94 -13.18 -13.38
CA ASP A 287 -13.30 -14.55 -13.80
C ASP A 287 -14.21 -15.29 -12.79
N GLY A 288 -15.02 -14.54 -12.03
CA GLY A 288 -15.91 -15.07 -11.01
C GLY A 288 -15.23 -15.47 -9.70
N TYR A 289 -14.05 -14.91 -9.40
CA TYR A 289 -13.36 -15.08 -8.14
C TYR A 289 -12.99 -13.73 -7.52
N ARG A 290 -13.14 -13.66 -6.20
CA ARG A 290 -12.67 -12.56 -5.35
C ARG A 290 -11.52 -13.03 -4.47
N TYR A 291 -10.53 -12.15 -4.34
CA TYR A 291 -9.34 -12.37 -3.55
C TYR A 291 -9.27 -11.32 -2.44
N ILE A 292 -9.38 -11.75 -1.21
CA ILE A 292 -9.31 -10.89 -0.03
C ILE A 292 -7.94 -11.08 0.60
N LEU A 293 -7.15 -10.02 0.71
CA LEU A 293 -5.85 -10.09 1.38
C LEU A 293 -6.03 -10.55 2.82
N ALA A 294 -5.22 -11.52 3.24
CA ALA A 294 -5.28 -12.08 4.57
C ALA A 294 -4.03 -11.71 5.38
N GLU A 295 -4.24 -11.52 6.68
CA GLU A 295 -3.19 -11.33 7.68
C GLU A 295 -3.39 -12.31 8.83
N PRO A 296 -2.32 -12.69 9.57
CA PRO A 296 -2.46 -13.50 10.76
C PRO A 296 -3.45 -12.89 11.74
N ASP A 297 -4.37 -13.70 12.28
CA ASP A 297 -5.31 -13.24 13.28
C ASP A 297 -4.66 -13.28 14.67
N PRO A 298 -4.48 -12.12 15.34
CA PRO A 298 -3.90 -12.07 16.68
C PRO A 298 -4.75 -12.75 17.76
N HIS A 299 -6.03 -13.01 17.48
CA HIS A 299 -6.96 -13.65 18.43
C HIS A 299 -7.24 -15.11 18.11
N ALA A 300 -6.54 -15.71 17.14
CA ALA A 300 -6.70 -17.12 16.84
C ALA A 300 -6.34 -17.99 18.09
N PRO A 301 -7.10 -19.06 18.38
CA PRO A 301 -6.97 -19.81 19.63
C PRO A 301 -5.64 -20.56 19.78
N ASP A 302 -4.98 -20.91 18.68
CA ASP A 302 -3.71 -21.61 18.66
C ASP A 302 -2.68 -20.85 17.80
N PRO A 303 -2.18 -19.69 18.24
CA PRO A 303 -1.25 -18.89 17.44
C PRO A 303 0.07 -19.62 17.18
N GLU A 304 0.44 -20.60 18.03
CA GLU A 304 1.61 -21.47 17.83
C GLU A 304 1.48 -22.37 16.60
N LYS A 305 0.25 -22.72 16.15
CA LYS A 305 0.04 -23.46 14.88
C LYS A 305 0.44 -22.66 13.64
N LEU A 306 0.51 -21.34 13.76
CA LEU A 306 1.02 -20.45 12.73
C LEU A 306 2.53 -20.66 12.52
N GLU A 307 3.27 -21.09 13.56
CA GLU A 307 4.73 -21.30 13.52
C GLU A 307 5.15 -22.69 13.00
N LEU A 308 4.19 -23.62 12.85
CA LEU A 308 4.48 -24.96 12.31
C LEU A 308 4.53 -24.94 10.78
N ASP A 309 5.72 -25.18 10.22
CA ASP A 309 6.04 -25.33 8.77
C ASP A 309 5.33 -26.51 8.06
N CYS A 310 4.21 -27.00 8.57
CA CYS A 310 3.58 -28.25 8.14
C CYS A 310 2.60 -28.13 6.96
N TRP A 311 2.44 -26.95 6.35
CA TRP A 311 1.44 -26.73 5.30
C TRP A 311 1.95 -26.96 3.87
N ALA A 312 3.17 -27.47 3.69
CA ALA A 312 3.68 -27.82 2.36
C ALA A 312 2.80 -28.91 1.71
N GLY A 313 1.98 -28.52 0.73
CA GLY A 313 1.07 -29.43 0.02
C GLY A 313 -0.29 -29.63 0.68
N LYS A 314 -0.58 -28.97 1.81
CA LYS A 314 -1.90 -28.95 2.46
C LYS A 314 -2.56 -27.57 2.31
N PRO A 315 -3.89 -27.46 2.30
CA PRO A 315 -4.57 -26.17 2.36
C PRO A 315 -4.16 -25.42 3.64
N ILE A 316 -3.84 -24.13 3.52
CA ILE A 316 -3.53 -23.28 4.66
C ILE A 316 -4.87 -22.99 5.37
N PRO A 317 -5.00 -23.24 6.68
CA PRO A 317 -6.27 -23.17 7.38
C PRO A 317 -6.70 -21.71 7.60
N GLY A 318 -7.97 -21.41 7.30
CA GLY A 318 -8.55 -20.07 7.31
C GLY A 318 -8.70 -19.45 8.69
N ASP A 319 -8.96 -20.27 9.70
CA ASP A 319 -9.24 -19.90 11.08
C ASP A 319 -8.09 -19.13 11.75
N LEU A 320 -6.85 -19.42 11.37
CA LEU A 320 -5.65 -18.74 11.86
C LEU A 320 -5.43 -17.33 11.27
N TYR A 321 -6.24 -16.93 10.29
CA TYR A 321 -6.10 -15.67 9.56
C TYR A 321 -7.39 -14.87 9.58
N ARG A 322 -7.28 -13.59 9.25
CA ARG A 322 -8.41 -12.68 9.06
C ARG A 322 -8.19 -11.80 7.84
N ALA A 323 -9.25 -11.18 7.34
CA ALA A 323 -9.13 -10.21 6.26
C ALA A 323 -8.23 -9.04 6.73
N CYS A 324 -7.35 -8.55 5.86
CA CYS A 324 -6.52 -7.39 6.16
C CYS A 324 -7.39 -6.12 6.11
N LEU A 325 -7.52 -5.46 7.26
CA LEU A 325 -8.41 -4.32 7.45
C LEU A 325 -7.62 -3.02 7.34
N TYR A 326 -8.20 -2.02 6.70
CA TYR A 326 -7.59 -0.70 6.53
C TYR A 326 -8.32 0.33 7.38
N GLU A 327 -7.60 1.03 8.26
CA GLU A 327 -8.19 2.10 9.08
C GLU A 327 -8.65 3.31 8.25
N ARG A 328 -8.16 3.42 7.01
CA ARG A 328 -8.50 4.50 6.07
C ARG A 328 -9.28 3.95 4.88
N VAL A 329 -10.33 4.67 4.49
CA VAL A 329 -11.03 4.39 3.24
C VAL A 329 -10.25 4.95 2.06
N LEU A 330 -9.85 4.05 1.17
CA LEU A 330 -9.09 4.31 -0.06
C LEU A 330 -9.75 3.59 -1.26
N LEU A 331 -9.33 3.90 -2.48
CA LEU A 331 -9.65 3.06 -3.65
C LEU A 331 -8.97 1.70 -3.53
N ALA A 332 -9.73 0.62 -3.70
CA ALA A 332 -9.23 -0.74 -3.53
C ALA A 332 -8.35 -1.17 -4.71
N LEU A 333 -7.14 -1.68 -4.42
CA LEU A 333 -6.24 -2.12 -5.49
C LEU A 333 -6.66 -3.46 -6.11
N HIS A 334 -7.17 -4.38 -5.29
CA HIS A 334 -7.65 -5.70 -5.76
C HIS A 334 -9.02 -5.63 -6.45
N ASP A 335 -9.81 -4.61 -6.10
CA ASP A 335 -11.21 -4.47 -6.52
C ASP A 335 -11.38 -3.40 -7.59
N ARG A 336 -10.58 -3.56 -8.65
CA ARG A 336 -10.54 -2.67 -9.82
C ARG A 336 -10.24 -3.45 -11.09
N ALA A 337 -10.59 -2.87 -12.22
CA ALA A 337 -10.07 -3.33 -13.50
C ALA A 337 -8.54 -3.12 -13.59
N PRO A 338 -7.74 -4.10 -14.07
CA PRO A 338 -6.28 -3.97 -14.13
C PRO A 338 -5.76 -2.78 -14.95
N GLN A 339 -6.51 -2.35 -15.97
CA GLN A 339 -6.16 -1.23 -16.85
C GLN A 339 -6.35 0.16 -16.22
N LEU A 340 -7.04 0.27 -15.09
CA LEU A 340 -7.13 1.55 -14.38
C LEU A 340 -5.78 1.89 -13.75
N LYS A 341 -5.43 3.18 -13.76
CA LYS A 341 -4.25 3.67 -13.06
C LYS A 341 -4.71 4.39 -11.80
N ILE A 342 -4.16 4.01 -10.66
CA ILE A 342 -4.47 4.63 -9.37
C ILE A 342 -3.20 5.32 -8.88
N SER A 343 -3.34 6.51 -8.32
CA SER A 343 -2.24 7.25 -7.68
C SER A 343 -1.71 6.52 -6.44
N ASP A 344 -0.50 6.86 -6.00
CA ASP A 344 0.13 6.20 -4.85
C ASP A 344 -0.64 6.42 -3.54
N ASP A 345 -1.29 7.57 -3.39
CA ASP A 345 -2.17 7.89 -2.26
C ASP A 345 -3.53 7.16 -2.31
N ARG A 346 -3.82 6.49 -3.42
CA ARG A 346 -5.05 5.72 -3.69
C ARG A 346 -6.34 6.53 -3.59
N LEU A 347 -6.27 7.82 -3.90
CA LEU A 347 -7.43 8.71 -3.93
C LEU A 347 -7.76 9.22 -5.35
N THR A 348 -6.85 9.11 -6.30
CA THR A 348 -7.05 9.48 -7.70
C THR A 348 -7.02 8.25 -8.60
N VAL A 349 -7.89 8.24 -9.60
CA VAL A 349 -7.93 7.19 -10.62
C VAL A 349 -8.05 7.78 -12.02
N THR A 350 -7.27 7.23 -12.94
CA THR A 350 -7.24 7.59 -14.36
C THR A 350 -7.62 6.38 -15.21
N GLY A 351 -8.56 6.59 -16.13
CA GLY A 351 -8.94 5.59 -17.13
C GLY A 351 -7.95 5.50 -18.29
N GLU A 352 -8.16 4.54 -19.20
CA GLU A 352 -7.26 4.34 -20.35
C GLU A 352 -7.99 4.16 -21.68
N LYS A 353 -8.65 3.01 -21.89
CA LYS A 353 -9.34 2.67 -23.15
C LYS A 353 -10.87 2.69 -22.96
N GLY A 354 -11.44 1.50 -22.81
CA GLY A 354 -12.87 1.33 -22.60
C GLY A 354 -13.31 1.74 -21.19
N TYR A 355 -14.60 1.56 -20.92
CA TYR A 355 -15.10 1.71 -19.57
C TYR A 355 -14.49 0.66 -18.65
N SER A 356 -14.12 1.09 -17.46
CA SER A 356 -13.58 0.22 -16.42
C SER A 356 -13.83 0.83 -15.06
N MET A 357 -14.00 -0.02 -14.04
CA MET A 357 -14.49 0.38 -12.74
C MET A 357 -13.51 0.03 -11.61
N VAL A 358 -13.51 0.88 -10.58
CA VAL A 358 -12.89 0.67 -9.28
C VAL A 358 -13.90 0.94 -8.18
N ARG A 359 -13.84 0.18 -7.08
CA ARG A 359 -14.59 0.42 -5.85
C ARG A 359 -13.68 0.93 -4.73
N ALA A 360 -14.27 1.62 -3.75
CA ALA A 360 -13.60 1.88 -2.49
C ALA A 360 -13.34 0.57 -1.72
N SER A 361 -12.39 0.63 -0.80
CA SER A 361 -12.02 -0.45 0.12
C SER A 361 -13.13 -0.82 1.11
N HIS A 362 -14.03 0.11 1.41
CA HIS A 362 -15.09 -0.05 2.39
C HIS A 362 -16.45 0.24 1.76
N GLY A 363 -17.46 -0.45 2.27
CA GLY A 363 -18.85 -0.28 1.86
C GLY A 363 -19.77 -0.09 3.06
N VAL A 364 -21.00 0.33 2.79
CA VAL A 364 -22.01 0.65 3.79
C VAL A 364 -23.20 -0.29 3.62
N ARG A 365 -23.83 -0.67 4.73
CA ARG A 365 -24.95 -1.62 4.75
C ARG A 365 -26.25 -1.07 5.35
N LYS A 366 -26.17 0.08 6.01
CA LYS A 366 -27.27 0.75 6.72
C LYS A 366 -26.93 2.22 6.98
N GLY A 367 -27.90 3.02 7.37
CA GLY A 367 -27.72 4.44 7.68
C GLY A 367 -27.52 5.33 6.47
N ALA A 368 -27.15 6.58 6.72
CA ALA A 368 -27.02 7.63 5.72
C ALA A 368 -25.56 8.07 5.56
N TRP A 369 -25.03 8.04 4.33
CA TRP A 369 -23.61 8.22 4.06
C TRP A 369 -23.35 9.18 2.90
N TYR A 370 -22.20 9.84 2.93
CA TYR A 370 -21.80 10.82 1.92
C TYR A 370 -20.30 10.75 1.57
N PHE A 371 -19.98 10.99 0.30
CA PHE A 371 -18.63 11.26 -0.18
C PHE A 371 -18.65 12.24 -1.35
N GLU A 372 -17.49 12.80 -1.70
CA GLU A 372 -17.31 13.69 -2.85
C GLU A 372 -16.35 13.10 -3.89
N VAL A 373 -16.56 13.46 -5.15
CA VAL A 373 -15.64 13.21 -6.26
C VAL A 373 -15.39 14.51 -7.01
N THR A 374 -14.12 14.84 -7.19
CA THR A 374 -13.66 15.94 -8.05
C THR A 374 -13.34 15.39 -9.44
N VAL A 375 -13.84 16.06 -10.48
CA VAL A 375 -13.48 15.74 -11.86
C VAL A 375 -12.24 16.55 -12.26
N ASP A 376 -11.06 15.93 -12.18
CA ASP A 376 -9.79 16.64 -12.37
C ASP A 376 -9.50 16.90 -13.86
N GLU A 377 -9.62 15.86 -14.68
CA GLU A 377 -9.39 15.93 -16.13
C GLU A 377 -10.50 15.20 -16.89
N MET A 378 -11.15 15.90 -17.81
CA MET A 378 -12.15 15.31 -18.71
C MET A 378 -11.94 15.78 -20.16
N PRO A 379 -10.91 15.26 -20.85
CA PRO A 379 -10.66 15.58 -22.26
C PRO A 379 -11.86 15.28 -23.17
N GLN A 380 -11.83 15.80 -24.40
CA GLN A 380 -12.83 15.46 -25.41
C GLN A 380 -12.93 13.94 -25.62
N ASP A 381 -14.13 13.45 -25.91
CA ASP A 381 -14.44 12.02 -26.05
C ASP A 381 -14.17 11.12 -24.85
N THR A 382 -13.88 11.68 -23.68
CA THR A 382 -13.90 10.95 -22.41
C THR A 382 -15.28 11.02 -21.76
N ALA A 383 -15.53 10.15 -20.79
CA ALA A 383 -16.73 10.19 -19.97
C ALA A 383 -16.50 9.49 -18.63
N ALA A 384 -17.26 9.89 -17.61
CA ALA A 384 -17.26 9.25 -16.32
C ALA A 384 -18.67 8.76 -15.97
N ARG A 385 -18.74 7.66 -15.22
CA ARG A 385 -19.92 7.22 -14.49
C ARG A 385 -19.55 7.01 -13.04
N LEU A 386 -20.18 7.76 -12.15
CA LEU A 386 -19.83 7.85 -10.74
C LEU A 386 -21.06 7.48 -9.91
N GLY A 387 -20.89 6.79 -8.78
CA GLY A 387 -22.01 6.38 -7.94
C GLY A 387 -21.68 5.24 -6.99
N TRP A 388 -22.56 4.25 -6.94
CA TRP A 388 -22.53 3.16 -5.97
C TRP A 388 -22.60 1.80 -6.65
N SER A 389 -21.88 0.82 -6.10
CA SER A 389 -21.84 -0.57 -6.60
C SER A 389 -21.85 -1.56 -5.45
N GLN A 390 -22.60 -2.64 -5.57
CA GLN A 390 -22.45 -3.82 -4.72
C GLN A 390 -21.23 -4.65 -5.17
N PRO A 391 -20.72 -5.61 -4.35
CA PRO A 391 -19.48 -6.35 -4.65
C PRO A 391 -19.45 -7.05 -6.02
N LEU A 392 -20.61 -7.56 -6.47
CA LEU A 392 -20.72 -8.33 -7.71
C LEU A 392 -20.87 -7.48 -8.98
N GLY A 393 -20.79 -6.15 -8.86
CA GLY A 393 -20.75 -5.27 -10.03
C GLY A 393 -19.54 -5.57 -10.92
N ASN A 394 -19.74 -5.66 -12.23
CA ASN A 394 -18.67 -6.06 -13.14
C ASN A 394 -17.61 -4.95 -13.32
N LEU A 395 -16.39 -5.21 -12.84
CA LEU A 395 -15.27 -4.25 -12.89
C LEU A 395 -14.83 -3.87 -14.32
N GLN A 396 -15.09 -4.72 -15.31
CA GLN A 396 -14.77 -4.47 -16.72
C GLN A 396 -15.89 -3.73 -17.47
N ALA A 397 -17.01 -3.44 -16.81
CA ALA A 397 -18.17 -2.79 -17.38
C ALA A 397 -18.32 -1.36 -16.85
N PRO A 398 -19.06 -0.48 -17.56
CA PRO A 398 -19.42 0.81 -17.01
C PRO A 398 -20.31 0.65 -15.77
N LEU A 399 -20.10 1.49 -14.76
CA LEU A 399 -21.00 1.56 -13.60
C LEU A 399 -22.45 1.78 -14.06
N GLY A 400 -23.39 1.03 -13.48
CA GLY A 400 -24.80 0.99 -13.91
C GLY A 400 -25.08 0.06 -15.09
N TYR A 401 -24.15 -0.81 -15.48
CA TYR A 401 -24.34 -1.84 -16.52
C TYR A 401 -25.28 -2.96 -16.04
N ASP A 402 -25.07 -3.43 -14.82
CA ASP A 402 -25.76 -4.56 -14.19
C ASP A 402 -26.81 -4.12 -13.17
N LYS A 403 -27.41 -5.10 -12.46
CA LYS A 403 -28.36 -4.86 -11.37
C LYS A 403 -27.68 -4.45 -10.05
N PHE A 404 -26.37 -4.63 -9.94
CA PHE A 404 -25.62 -4.41 -8.71
C PHE A 404 -25.14 -2.96 -8.56
N SER A 405 -25.32 -2.12 -9.60
CA SER A 405 -24.73 -0.79 -9.63
C SER A 405 -25.69 0.30 -10.09
N TYR A 406 -25.46 1.51 -9.57
CA TYR A 406 -26.25 2.71 -9.80
C TYR A 406 -25.32 3.89 -10.04
N SER A 407 -25.50 4.61 -11.14
CA SER A 407 -24.54 5.65 -11.54
C SER A 407 -25.18 6.92 -12.06
N TRP A 408 -24.37 7.97 -12.07
CA TRP A 408 -24.59 9.23 -12.76
C TRP A 408 -23.53 9.41 -13.83
N ARG A 409 -23.94 9.68 -15.07
CA ARG A 409 -23.05 9.84 -16.22
C ARG A 409 -22.77 11.32 -16.48
N SER A 410 -21.50 11.66 -16.71
CA SER A 410 -21.06 13.03 -17.01
C SER A 410 -21.77 13.62 -18.22
N LYS A 411 -21.82 12.86 -19.32
CA LYS A 411 -22.53 13.26 -20.54
C LYS A 411 -24.04 13.26 -20.34
N LYS A 412 -24.67 14.41 -20.58
CA LYS A 412 -26.12 14.64 -20.53
C LYS A 412 -26.77 14.42 -19.14
N GLY A 413 -25.98 14.31 -18.07
CA GLY A 413 -26.49 14.20 -16.69
C GLY A 413 -27.47 13.05 -16.45
N THR A 414 -27.31 11.94 -17.17
CA THR A 414 -28.23 10.80 -17.11
C THR A 414 -27.86 9.84 -16.00
N ARG A 415 -28.86 9.31 -15.28
CA ARG A 415 -28.69 8.22 -14.33
C ARG A 415 -28.77 6.85 -15.04
N PHE A 416 -27.85 5.94 -14.74
CA PHE A 416 -27.76 4.59 -15.33
C PHE A 416 -27.83 3.47 -14.30
N HIS A 417 -28.72 2.50 -14.55
CA HIS A 417 -28.88 1.24 -13.82
C HIS A 417 -29.37 0.16 -14.80
N GLN A 418 -28.87 -1.08 -14.72
CA GLN A 418 -29.21 -2.16 -15.67
C GLN A 418 -29.03 -1.77 -17.15
N SER A 419 -28.00 -0.98 -17.45
CA SER A 419 -27.72 -0.40 -18.77
C SER A 419 -28.80 0.56 -19.30
N ILE A 420 -29.80 0.91 -18.49
CA ILE A 420 -30.88 1.83 -18.86
C ILE A 420 -30.53 3.23 -18.37
N GLY A 421 -30.36 4.15 -19.32
CA GLY A 421 -30.11 5.57 -19.04
C GLY A 421 -31.41 6.37 -19.01
N LYS A 422 -31.64 7.13 -17.93
CA LYS A 422 -32.75 8.08 -17.81
C LYS A 422 -32.20 9.49 -17.58
N HIS A 423 -32.81 10.50 -18.17
CA HIS A 423 -32.49 11.89 -17.84
C HIS A 423 -32.72 12.13 -16.34
N TYR A 424 -31.84 12.89 -15.72
CA TYR A 424 -31.86 13.14 -14.28
C TYR A 424 -31.48 14.58 -13.95
N SER A 425 -30.38 15.06 -14.53
CA SER A 425 -29.88 16.42 -14.31
C SER A 425 -29.20 16.97 -15.56
N ASP A 426 -28.69 18.20 -15.46
CA ASP A 426 -27.69 18.70 -16.39
C ASP A 426 -26.38 17.89 -16.32
N SER A 427 -25.57 17.98 -17.37
CA SER A 427 -24.24 17.36 -17.39
C SER A 427 -23.29 17.99 -16.37
N TYR A 428 -22.30 17.20 -15.97
CA TYR A 428 -21.14 17.66 -15.23
C TYR A 428 -19.86 17.43 -16.03
N GLY A 429 -18.81 18.17 -15.70
CA GLY A 429 -17.55 18.14 -16.43
C GLY A 429 -16.34 18.46 -15.56
N GLN A 430 -15.22 18.74 -16.21
CA GLN A 430 -13.97 19.09 -15.54
C GLN A 430 -14.13 20.26 -14.58
N GLY A 431 -13.56 20.14 -13.39
CA GLY A 431 -13.62 21.12 -12.30
C GLY A 431 -14.85 21.02 -11.39
N ASP A 432 -15.88 20.26 -11.78
CA ASP A 432 -17.04 20.02 -10.91
C ASP A 432 -16.66 19.12 -9.72
N ILE A 433 -17.24 19.42 -8.56
CA ILE A 433 -17.17 18.59 -7.36
C ILE A 433 -18.56 18.04 -7.10
N LEU A 434 -18.65 16.72 -7.10
CA LEU A 434 -19.91 16.00 -7.10
C LEU A 434 -20.07 15.29 -5.76
N GLY A 435 -21.21 15.49 -5.12
CA GLY A 435 -21.56 14.83 -3.87
C GLY A 435 -22.44 13.61 -4.11
N PHE A 436 -22.20 12.55 -3.35
CA PHE A 436 -22.88 11.27 -3.49
C PHE A 436 -23.43 10.85 -2.14
N TYR A 437 -24.75 10.95 -1.99
CA TYR A 437 -25.46 10.53 -0.79
C TYR A 437 -26.18 9.20 -1.03
N ILE A 438 -26.14 8.33 -0.03
CA ILE A 438 -26.93 7.09 0.01
C ILE A 438 -27.56 6.94 1.40
N GLU A 439 -28.81 6.51 1.44
CA GLU A 439 -29.52 6.15 2.66
C GLU A 439 -30.04 4.73 2.53
N LEU A 440 -29.69 3.90 3.52
CA LEU A 440 -30.01 2.48 3.58
C LEU A 440 -30.77 2.19 4.89
N PRO A 441 -31.81 1.34 4.85
CA PRO A 441 -32.60 1.00 6.04
C PRO A 441 -31.81 0.16 7.05
N ASP A 442 -32.00 0.45 8.34
CA ASP A 442 -31.37 -0.29 9.45
C ASP A 442 -32.03 -1.64 9.76
N GLY A 443 -33.25 -1.87 9.25
CA GLY A 443 -34.08 -3.02 9.61
C GLY A 443 -33.83 -4.30 8.81
N THR A 444 -32.96 -4.27 7.79
CA THR A 444 -32.72 -5.38 6.86
C THR A 444 -31.87 -6.50 7.47
N GLU A 445 -31.87 -7.67 6.84
CA GLU A 445 -30.98 -8.78 7.24
C GLU A 445 -29.52 -8.33 7.10
N THR A 446 -29.19 -7.69 5.98
CA THR A 446 -27.84 -7.18 5.69
C THR A 446 -27.40 -6.12 6.71
N ALA A 447 -28.30 -5.24 7.17
CA ALA A 447 -27.99 -4.22 8.18
C ALA A 447 -27.64 -4.79 9.57
N LYS A 448 -28.23 -5.95 9.90
CA LYS A 448 -28.09 -6.64 11.19
C LYS A 448 -26.95 -7.66 11.19
N ALA A 449 -26.58 -8.19 10.03
CA ALA A 449 -25.50 -9.16 9.89
C ALA A 449 -24.14 -8.52 10.18
N LEU A 450 -23.27 -9.30 10.82
CA LEU A 450 -21.83 -9.02 10.87
C LEU A 450 -21.17 -9.39 9.53
N PRO A 451 -20.02 -8.79 9.20
CA PRO A 451 -19.33 -9.11 7.96
C PRO A 451 -18.80 -10.56 7.96
N ASP A 452 -18.64 -11.13 6.76
CA ASP A 452 -18.03 -12.46 6.59
C ASP A 452 -16.57 -12.43 7.08
N THR A 453 -16.19 -13.46 7.84
CA THR A 453 -14.84 -13.64 8.40
C THR A 453 -13.91 -14.38 7.44
N TYR A 454 -14.47 -15.11 6.47
CA TYR A 454 -13.74 -15.98 5.53
C TYR A 454 -12.92 -17.10 6.18
N LYS A 455 -13.03 -17.28 7.51
CA LYS A 455 -12.21 -18.21 8.31
C LYS A 455 -12.49 -19.68 8.00
N ASP A 456 -13.64 -19.98 7.40
CA ASP A 456 -14.01 -21.30 6.89
C ASP A 456 -13.40 -21.62 5.52
N LYS A 457 -12.77 -20.64 4.85
CA LYS A 457 -12.18 -20.77 3.51
C LYS A 457 -10.68 -21.05 3.61
N ALA A 458 -10.18 -21.87 2.69
CA ALA A 458 -8.74 -22.11 2.57
C ALA A 458 -8.04 -20.88 1.97
N LEU A 459 -6.82 -20.60 2.43
CA LEU A 459 -6.01 -19.53 1.82
C LEU A 459 -5.21 -20.03 0.63
N ILE A 460 -5.01 -19.14 -0.33
CA ILE A 460 -4.05 -19.30 -1.41
C ILE A 460 -2.83 -18.41 -1.17
N LYS A 461 -1.65 -18.90 -1.58
CA LYS A 461 -0.42 -18.10 -1.58
C LYS A 461 -0.17 -17.52 -2.97
N PHE A 462 -0.16 -16.20 -3.06
CA PHE A 462 0.26 -15.48 -4.25
C PHE A 462 1.51 -14.66 -3.93
N LYS A 463 2.64 -15.05 -4.53
CA LYS A 463 3.97 -14.51 -4.21
C LYS A 463 4.26 -14.62 -2.70
N SER A 464 4.45 -13.49 -2.02
CA SER A 464 4.77 -13.42 -0.59
C SER A 464 3.53 -13.25 0.31
N TYR A 465 2.33 -13.15 -0.26
CA TYR A 465 1.10 -12.81 0.48
C TYR A 465 0.06 -13.92 0.40
N LEU A 466 -0.81 -13.95 1.40
CA LEU A 466 -1.90 -14.90 1.52
C LEU A 466 -3.22 -14.20 1.25
N TYR A 467 -4.14 -14.92 0.61
CA TYR A 467 -5.46 -14.40 0.25
C TYR A 467 -6.51 -15.46 0.54
N PHE A 468 -7.66 -15.03 1.04
CA PHE A 468 -8.88 -15.82 0.92
C PHE A 468 -9.36 -15.76 -0.53
N GLU A 469 -9.76 -16.91 -1.05
CA GLU A 469 -10.37 -17.02 -2.38
C GLU A 469 -11.85 -17.35 -2.20
N GLU A 470 -12.71 -16.54 -2.81
CA GLU A 470 -14.15 -16.75 -2.83
C GLU A 470 -14.66 -16.80 -4.27
N LYS A 471 -15.51 -17.78 -4.57
CA LYS A 471 -16.17 -17.89 -5.86
C LYS A 471 -17.45 -17.04 -5.88
N ASP A 472 -17.56 -16.19 -6.90
CA ASP A 472 -18.75 -15.40 -7.15
C ASP A 472 -19.83 -16.25 -7.82
N TYR A 473 -21.04 -16.18 -7.26
CA TYR A 473 -22.23 -16.82 -7.81
C TYR A 473 -23.20 -15.75 -8.31
N VAL A 474 -22.78 -14.99 -9.33
CA VAL A 474 -23.50 -13.82 -9.86
C VAL A 474 -24.95 -14.16 -10.22
N ASP A 475 -25.20 -15.24 -10.96
CA ASP A 475 -26.55 -15.66 -11.35
C ASP A 475 -27.46 -15.96 -10.16
N LYS A 476 -26.89 -16.53 -9.08
CA LYS A 476 -27.63 -16.83 -7.85
C LYS A 476 -27.93 -15.54 -7.10
N ALA A 477 -26.92 -14.66 -6.98
CA ALA A 477 -27.06 -13.37 -6.32
C ALA A 477 -28.11 -12.49 -7.01
N GLU A 478 -28.11 -12.41 -8.34
CA GLU A 478 -29.11 -11.66 -9.10
C GLU A 478 -30.54 -12.13 -8.84
N LYS A 479 -30.76 -13.44 -8.71
CA LYS A 479 -32.08 -14.02 -8.41
C LYS A 479 -32.52 -13.76 -6.97
N SER A 480 -31.58 -13.49 -6.07
CA SER A 480 -31.85 -13.21 -4.66
C SER A 480 -32.03 -11.73 -4.33
N LEU A 481 -31.80 -10.82 -5.28
CA LEU A 481 -31.94 -9.38 -5.07
C LEU A 481 -33.39 -9.02 -4.71
N LYS A 482 -33.55 -8.30 -3.59
CA LYS A 482 -34.83 -7.82 -3.08
C LYS A 482 -34.77 -6.32 -2.90
N PRO A 483 -35.69 -5.53 -3.51
CA PRO A 483 -35.79 -4.11 -3.23
C PRO A 483 -36.05 -3.84 -1.76
N THR A 484 -35.48 -2.77 -1.22
CA THR A 484 -35.67 -2.33 0.16
C THR A 484 -36.40 -1.00 0.18
N SER A 485 -37.58 -0.97 0.79
CA SER A 485 -38.35 0.26 0.96
C SER A 485 -37.56 1.28 1.76
N SER A 486 -37.71 2.57 1.42
CA SER A 486 -37.08 3.69 2.12
C SER A 486 -35.56 3.82 1.95
N SER A 487 -34.97 3.11 0.99
CA SER A 487 -33.60 3.39 0.53
C SER A 487 -33.59 4.41 -0.61
N ARG A 488 -32.58 5.27 -0.66
CA ARG A 488 -32.45 6.26 -1.74
C ARG A 488 -31.01 6.71 -2.00
N ILE A 489 -30.77 7.20 -3.21
CA ILE A 489 -29.52 7.85 -3.62
C ILE A 489 -29.84 9.27 -4.09
N ILE A 490 -29.06 10.24 -3.63
CA ILE A 490 -29.16 11.65 -4.02
C ILE A 490 -27.77 12.09 -4.52
N PHE A 491 -27.74 12.82 -5.64
CA PHE A 491 -26.50 13.41 -6.16
C PHE A 491 -26.50 14.92 -5.99
N PHE A 492 -25.32 15.48 -5.76
CA PHE A 492 -25.09 16.92 -5.60
C PHE A 492 -24.07 17.39 -6.63
N LYS A 493 -24.26 18.60 -7.17
CA LYS A 493 -23.30 19.27 -8.04
C LYS A 493 -22.86 20.57 -7.38
N ASN A 494 -21.58 20.67 -7.00
CA ASN A 494 -21.01 21.84 -6.33
C ASN A 494 -21.86 22.28 -5.10
N GLY A 495 -22.31 21.29 -4.32
CA GLY A 495 -23.19 21.49 -3.15
C GLY A 495 -24.69 21.61 -3.45
N VAL A 496 -25.10 21.74 -4.71
CA VAL A 496 -26.51 21.86 -5.10
C VAL A 496 -27.12 20.47 -5.29
N ASN A 497 -28.15 20.17 -4.50
CA ASN A 497 -28.93 18.93 -4.59
C ASN A 497 -29.59 18.81 -5.99
N GLN A 498 -29.34 17.70 -6.69
CA GLN A 498 -29.88 17.40 -8.03
C GLN A 498 -31.19 16.58 -7.99
N GLY A 499 -31.73 16.32 -6.81
CA GLY A 499 -32.94 15.52 -6.59
C GLY A 499 -32.63 14.05 -6.26
N VAL A 500 -33.69 13.25 -6.15
CA VAL A 500 -33.54 11.81 -5.86
C VAL A 500 -33.20 11.05 -7.15
N ALA A 501 -32.02 10.45 -7.18
CA ALA A 501 -31.52 9.70 -8.32
C ALA A 501 -32.06 8.27 -8.36
N TYR A 502 -32.22 7.62 -7.22
CA TYR A 502 -32.78 6.27 -7.13
C TYR A 502 -33.51 6.09 -5.82
N GLU A 503 -34.56 5.27 -5.84
CA GLU A 503 -35.34 4.85 -4.69
C GLU A 503 -35.49 3.33 -4.78
N ASP A 504 -35.81 2.69 -3.65
CA ASP A 504 -36.06 1.25 -3.55
C ASP A 504 -34.90 0.40 -4.10
N LEU A 505 -33.68 0.72 -3.65
CA LEU A 505 -32.45 0.00 -3.96
C LEU A 505 -32.55 -1.46 -3.54
N PHE A 506 -31.84 -2.34 -4.24
CA PHE A 506 -31.72 -3.72 -3.81
C PHE A 506 -30.96 -3.84 -2.48
N GLU A 507 -31.41 -4.73 -1.61
CA GLU A 507 -30.71 -5.03 -0.36
C GLU A 507 -29.27 -5.46 -0.65
N GLY A 508 -28.32 -4.95 0.13
CA GLY A 508 -26.93 -5.33 0.02
C GLY A 508 -25.99 -4.28 0.59
N MET A 509 -24.69 -4.60 0.55
CA MET A 509 -23.62 -3.67 0.89
C MET A 509 -23.23 -2.86 -0.34
N TYR A 510 -23.09 -1.55 -0.17
CA TYR A 510 -22.79 -0.61 -1.25
C TYR A 510 -21.45 0.07 -1.05
N TYR A 511 -20.66 0.14 -2.11
CA TYR A 511 -19.35 0.77 -2.14
C TYR A 511 -19.39 2.00 -3.04
N PRO A 512 -18.75 3.12 -2.64
CA PRO A 512 -18.42 4.18 -3.58
C PRO A 512 -17.68 3.59 -4.78
N ALA A 513 -18.15 3.92 -5.98
CA ALA A 513 -17.66 3.31 -7.20
C ALA A 513 -17.48 4.34 -8.32
N ILE A 514 -16.41 4.15 -9.08
CA ILE A 514 -16.01 5.03 -10.18
C ILE A 514 -15.78 4.19 -11.41
N SER A 515 -16.35 4.61 -12.52
CA SER A 515 -16.14 4.01 -13.82
C SER A 515 -15.74 5.06 -14.86
N LEU A 516 -14.57 4.87 -15.48
CA LEU A 516 -13.98 5.85 -16.38
C LEU A 516 -13.86 5.32 -17.80
N TYR A 517 -14.18 6.16 -18.78
CA TYR A 517 -13.98 5.90 -20.20
C TYR A 517 -12.86 6.78 -20.74
N LYS A 518 -11.87 6.14 -21.35
CA LYS A 518 -10.62 6.74 -21.81
C LYS A 518 -9.88 7.47 -20.67
N SER A 519 -8.96 8.38 -21.02
CA SER A 519 -8.09 9.14 -20.10
C SER A 519 -8.80 10.19 -19.25
N CYS A 520 -9.99 9.89 -18.71
CA CYS A 520 -10.61 10.73 -17.67
C CYS A 520 -9.90 10.48 -16.34
N THR A 521 -9.69 11.53 -15.56
CA THR A 521 -9.10 11.46 -14.21
C THR A 521 -10.05 12.08 -13.20
N VAL A 522 -10.28 11.37 -12.10
CA VAL A 522 -11.08 11.85 -10.98
C VAL A 522 -10.42 11.54 -9.64
N SER A 523 -10.66 12.39 -8.65
CA SER A 523 -10.16 12.23 -7.28
C SER A 523 -11.31 12.14 -6.29
N VAL A 524 -11.17 11.28 -5.29
CA VAL A 524 -12.21 11.01 -4.30
C VAL A 524 -11.86 11.63 -2.96
N ASN A 525 -12.87 12.23 -2.32
CA ASN A 525 -12.82 12.67 -0.94
C ASN A 525 -13.88 11.91 -0.14
N PHE A 526 -13.44 10.97 0.70
CA PHE A 526 -14.33 10.18 1.56
C PHE A 526 -14.78 10.94 2.83
N GLY A 527 -14.28 12.15 3.05
CA GLY A 527 -14.54 12.95 4.24
C GLY A 527 -13.44 12.83 5.32
N PRO A 528 -13.65 13.44 6.49
CA PRO A 528 -14.84 14.22 6.89
C PRO A 528 -14.86 15.66 6.34
N HIS A 529 -13.75 16.14 5.80
CA HIS A 529 -13.60 17.52 5.33
C HIS A 529 -14.02 17.67 3.87
N PHE A 530 -15.31 17.90 3.65
CA PHE A 530 -15.89 18.12 2.33
C PHE A 530 -15.73 19.57 1.87
N LYS A 531 -15.63 19.78 0.56
CA LYS A 531 -15.65 21.13 -0.01
C LYS A 531 -17.07 21.69 -0.07
N TYR A 532 -18.06 20.85 -0.32
CA TYR A 532 -19.47 21.23 -0.35
C TYR A 532 -20.34 20.25 0.48
N PRO A 533 -20.22 20.25 1.81
CA PRO A 533 -21.01 19.37 2.66
C PRO A 533 -22.52 19.67 2.52
N PRO A 534 -23.39 18.64 2.44
CA PRO A 534 -24.84 18.81 2.47
C PRO A 534 -25.29 19.50 3.78
N LYS A 535 -26.17 20.51 3.68
CA LYS A 535 -26.64 21.30 4.82
C LYS A 535 -27.97 20.83 5.40
N ASP A 536 -28.85 20.32 4.54
CA ASP A 536 -30.24 20.05 4.88
C ASP A 536 -30.54 18.55 5.12
N ILE A 537 -29.50 17.71 5.16
CA ILE A 537 -29.64 16.27 5.32
C ILE A 537 -28.57 15.73 6.27
N LYS A 538 -28.96 14.78 7.13
CA LYS A 538 -28.03 14.10 8.04
C LYS A 538 -27.30 12.99 7.29
N TYR A 539 -26.01 12.87 7.55
CA TYR A 539 -25.15 11.84 6.96
C TYR A 539 -23.92 11.60 7.83
N GLN A 540 -23.24 10.48 7.57
CA GLN A 540 -21.90 10.16 8.03
C GLN A 540 -20.93 10.22 6.84
N PRO A 541 -19.69 10.73 7.01
CA PRO A 541 -18.68 10.65 5.97
C PRO A 541 -18.25 9.19 5.79
N ILE A 542 -17.99 8.78 4.56
CA ILE A 542 -17.52 7.42 4.27
C ILE A 542 -16.22 7.10 5.01
N SER A 543 -15.37 8.09 5.31
CA SER A 543 -14.15 7.90 6.10
C SER A 543 -14.37 7.20 7.44
N ASP A 544 -15.55 7.37 8.07
CA ASP A 544 -15.86 6.75 9.37
C ASP A 544 -15.97 5.23 9.26
N MET A 545 -16.24 4.68 8.06
CA MET A 545 -16.25 3.23 7.84
C MET A 545 -14.89 2.57 8.01
N GLY A 546 -13.78 3.30 7.97
CA GLY A 546 -12.45 2.72 8.22
C GLY A 546 -12.39 2.07 9.59
N TRP A 547 -12.66 2.83 10.65
CA TRP A 547 -12.73 2.29 12.02
C TRP A 547 -13.96 1.41 12.25
N GLY A 548 -15.11 1.78 11.67
CA GLY A 548 -16.34 0.98 11.79
C GLY A 548 -16.14 -0.46 11.30
N ALA A 549 -15.52 -0.64 10.14
CA ALA A 549 -15.24 -1.96 9.61
C ALA A 549 -14.20 -2.73 10.44
N VAL A 550 -13.16 -2.05 10.96
CA VAL A 550 -12.17 -2.68 11.86
C VAL A 550 -12.87 -3.29 13.09
N ILE A 551 -13.78 -2.53 13.72
CA ILE A 551 -14.53 -2.98 14.88
C ILE A 551 -15.45 -4.16 14.52
N GLU A 552 -16.23 -4.03 13.46
CA GLU A 552 -17.22 -5.04 13.07
C GLU A 552 -16.57 -6.36 12.62
N HIS A 553 -15.50 -6.30 11.83
CA HIS A 553 -14.75 -7.49 11.43
C HIS A 553 -14.03 -8.13 12.63
N SER A 554 -13.42 -7.34 13.52
CA SER A 554 -12.79 -7.89 14.73
C SER A 554 -13.82 -8.59 15.63
N LEU A 555 -15.02 -8.03 15.76
CA LEU A 555 -16.11 -8.67 16.49
C LEU A 555 -16.58 -9.95 15.81
N ALA A 556 -16.73 -9.94 14.48
CA ALA A 556 -17.10 -11.12 13.70
C ALA A 556 -16.07 -12.25 13.86
N ASP A 557 -14.78 -11.92 13.79
CA ASP A 557 -13.67 -12.86 13.96
C ASP A 557 -13.66 -13.47 15.37
N LEU A 558 -13.87 -12.65 16.41
CA LEU A 558 -13.96 -13.13 17.80
C LEU A 558 -15.16 -14.06 18.01
N LEU A 559 -16.33 -13.68 17.47
CA LEU A 559 -17.53 -14.50 17.58
C LEU A 559 -17.37 -15.84 16.87
N TYR A 560 -16.73 -15.85 15.69
CA TYR A 560 -16.42 -17.09 14.98
C TYR A 560 -15.61 -18.07 15.85
N HIS A 561 -14.59 -17.57 16.56
CA HIS A 561 -13.79 -18.41 17.46
C HIS A 561 -14.59 -18.93 18.65
N VAL A 562 -15.41 -18.07 19.26
CA VAL A 562 -16.29 -18.47 20.38
C VAL A 562 -17.30 -19.53 19.94
N GLU A 563 -17.97 -19.33 18.80
CA GLU A 563 -18.93 -20.29 18.25
C GLU A 563 -18.27 -21.62 17.94
N THR A 564 -17.07 -21.61 17.33
CA THR A 564 -16.35 -22.83 16.97
C THR A 564 -15.85 -23.61 18.19
N ASP A 565 -15.43 -22.91 19.26
CA ASP A 565 -14.99 -23.51 20.51
C ASP A 565 -16.17 -24.12 21.31
N VAL A 566 -17.31 -23.42 21.35
CA VAL A 566 -18.52 -23.86 22.05
C VAL A 566 -19.24 -25.02 21.32
N ASP A 567 -19.32 -24.99 19.98
CA ASP A 567 -20.00 -26.03 19.19
C ASP A 567 -19.14 -27.28 18.90
N GLY A 568 -17.88 -27.33 19.37
CA GLY A 568 -17.03 -28.51 19.27
C GLY A 568 -16.69 -28.95 17.83
N ARG A 569 -16.87 -28.10 16.82
CA ARG A 569 -16.48 -28.35 15.44
C ARG A 569 -14.97 -28.12 15.27
N ARG A 570 -14.15 -28.92 15.95
CA ARG A 570 -12.79 -29.17 15.49
C ARG A 570 -12.91 -29.84 14.13
N SER A 571 -12.44 -29.19 13.07
CA SER A 571 -12.27 -29.79 11.74
C SER A 571 -11.70 -31.21 11.91
N PRO A 572 -12.34 -32.25 11.31
CA PRO A 572 -11.82 -33.60 11.42
C PRO A 572 -10.36 -33.64 10.95
N PRO A 573 -9.51 -34.47 11.55
CA PRO A 573 -8.18 -34.70 10.98
C PRO A 573 -8.36 -35.17 9.53
N TRP A 574 -7.72 -34.45 8.61
CA TRP A 574 -7.69 -34.80 7.20
C TRP A 574 -6.88 -36.10 7.03
N GLU A 575 -7.57 -37.23 6.94
CA GLU A 575 -7.06 -38.46 6.33
C GLU A 575 -7.50 -38.49 4.86
N GLY A 576 -6.53 -38.31 3.97
CA GLY A 576 -6.70 -38.34 2.52
C GLY A 576 -5.41 -38.00 1.78
#